data_AF-A0A380TZG4-F1
#
_entry.id   AF-A0A380TZG4-F1
#
_cell.length_a   1.000
_cell.length_b   1.000
_cell.length_c   1.000
_cell.angle_alpha   90.00
_cell.angle_beta   90.00
_cell.angle_gamma   90.00
#
_symmetry.space_group_name_H-M   'P 1'
#
loop_
_entity.id
_entity.type
_entity.pdbx_description
1 polymer ?
#
loop_
_entity_poly.entity_id
_entity_poly.type
_entity_poly.pdbx_seq_one_letter_code
_entity_poly.pdbx_strand_id
1 'polypeptide(L)'
;MLLTRHHTFTRPIILGLTIVLLPACQLVKVKENNIHQAIRSKSENILTHDQLSAETTSLLKLLSLTPQQCTAEFETCLKRLNTQTDIAADERYAALSELYLAQALELSKQRNCTHAQPHSENNHCLEQSLEAFDQSLRYSYVYLFKMQESPSTRVFDQRQMHVRTFYNVALSRLITTAYRTQPFHQIPAQLNVQQRQYIVNLEHYPELKSKTIDRVQSSYNLNFSGFYQVNRQDGLGAEFVVVTEADPIHKMILSLTRYRFIKIKPIPISILHAICP
;
A
#
# COMPACT_ATOMS: atom_id res chain seq x y z
N MET A 1 45.74 15.48 85.90
CA MET A 1 46.44 14.62 84.93
C MET A 1 45.39 13.97 84.04
N LEU A 2 45.49 14.23 82.72
CA LEU A 2 44.94 13.47 81.58
C LEU A 2 43.39 13.44 81.44
N LEU A 3 42.79 14.35 80.65
CA LEU A 3 42.52 14.25 79.20
C LEU A 3 41.80 12.95 78.78
N THR A 4 40.55 13.04 78.34
CA THR A 4 40.22 13.05 76.90
C THR A 4 38.72 13.21 76.65
N ARG A 5 38.44 14.00 75.61
CA ARG A 5 37.16 14.41 75.05
C ARG A 5 36.85 13.45 73.91
N HIS A 6 35.72 12.73 73.96
CA HIS A 6 35.23 11.96 72.81
C HIS A 6 33.97 12.60 72.24
N HIS A 7 34.16 13.38 71.16
CA HIS A 7 33.12 13.65 70.19
C HIS A 7 32.94 12.40 69.32
N THR A 8 31.77 11.76 69.37
CA THR A 8 31.35 10.80 68.34
C THR A 8 30.27 11.43 67.48
N PHE A 9 30.76 12.09 66.43
CA PHE A 9 29.98 12.62 65.32
C PHE A 9 29.49 11.46 64.46
N THR A 10 28.33 10.88 64.78
CA THR A 10 27.72 9.81 63.97
C THR A 10 26.22 10.02 63.82
N ARG A 11 25.83 10.74 62.76
CA ARG A 11 24.60 10.56 61.96
C ARG A 11 24.41 11.78 61.04
N PRO A 12 24.81 11.64 59.77
CA PRO A 12 23.86 12.00 58.72
C PRO A 12 24.01 11.05 57.53
N ILE A 13 23.58 9.79 57.65
CA ILE A 13 23.53 8.86 56.49
C ILE A 13 22.07 8.48 56.14
N ILE A 14 21.08 8.94 56.90
CA ILE A 14 19.67 8.61 56.65
C ILE A 14 18.95 9.67 55.78
N LEU A 15 19.60 10.79 55.43
CA LEU A 15 18.97 11.86 54.63
C LEU A 15 19.19 11.74 53.10
N GLY A 16 19.86 10.69 52.63
CA GLY A 16 20.22 10.55 51.21
C GLY A 16 19.34 9.60 50.39
N LEU A 17 18.49 8.78 51.03
CA LEU A 17 17.86 7.62 50.36
C LEU A 17 16.34 7.79 50.10
N THR A 18 15.77 8.98 50.29
CA THR A 18 14.32 9.22 50.14
C THR A 18 13.93 10.00 48.88
N ILE A 19 14.87 10.38 48.01
CA ILE A 19 14.59 11.24 46.82
C ILE A 19 14.31 10.43 45.53
N VAL A 20 14.45 9.10 45.53
CA VAL A 20 14.43 8.29 44.28
C VAL A 20 13.02 7.84 43.83
N LEU A 21 11.93 8.34 44.43
CA LEU A 21 10.56 7.93 44.10
C LEU A 21 9.69 9.06 43.52
N LEU A 22 10.28 10.10 42.93
CA LEU A 22 9.51 11.09 42.17
C LEU A 22 8.97 10.41 40.88
N PRO A 23 7.64 10.30 40.70
CA PRO A 23 7.09 9.82 39.44
C PRO A 23 7.51 10.80 38.35
N ALA A 24 8.27 10.32 37.36
CA ALA A 24 8.62 11.10 36.19
C ALA A 24 7.34 11.38 35.38
N CYS A 25 6.63 12.45 35.73
CA CYS A 25 5.57 12.99 34.89
C CYS A 25 6.24 13.58 33.65
N GLN A 26 6.26 12.80 32.57
CA GLN A 26 6.75 13.27 31.29
C GLN A 26 5.80 14.39 30.81
N LEU A 27 6.25 15.63 30.88
CA LEU A 27 5.48 16.78 30.42
C LEU A 27 5.41 16.73 28.88
N VAL A 28 4.31 16.22 28.33
CA VAL A 28 4.10 16.19 26.89
C VAL A 28 3.58 17.55 26.45
N LYS A 29 4.36 18.27 25.64
CA LYS A 29 3.94 19.55 25.06
C LYS A 29 2.90 19.27 23.98
N VAL A 30 1.64 19.52 24.29
CA VAL A 30 0.55 19.44 23.31
C VAL A 30 0.65 20.66 22.39
N LYS A 31 0.72 20.41 21.08
CA LYS A 31 0.64 21.47 20.07
C LYS A 31 -0.76 21.44 19.46
N GLU A 32 -1.49 22.54 19.61
CA GLU A 32 -2.76 22.72 18.92
C GLU A 32 -2.49 22.98 17.43
N ASN A 33 -3.05 22.13 16.57
CA ASN A 33 -3.01 22.30 15.12
C ASN A 33 -4.35 22.87 14.65
N ASN A 34 -4.34 23.71 13.61
CA ASN A 34 -5.59 24.17 13.03
C ASN A 34 -6.36 23.02 12.36
N ILE A 35 -7.67 23.16 12.24
CA ILE A 35 -8.56 22.10 11.73
C ILE A 35 -8.16 21.62 10.32
N HIS A 36 -7.69 22.52 9.46
CA HIS A 36 -7.22 22.18 8.11
C HIS A 36 -6.01 21.25 8.13
N GLN A 37 -5.02 21.53 8.98
CA GLN A 37 -3.84 20.69 9.16
C GLN A 37 -4.22 19.33 9.75
N ALA A 38 -5.14 19.29 10.72
CA ALA A 38 -5.62 18.04 11.31
C ALA A 38 -6.35 17.16 10.29
N ILE A 39 -7.24 17.73 9.48
CA ILE A 39 -7.94 17.00 8.41
C ILE A 39 -6.95 16.53 7.34
N ARG A 40 -6.03 17.42 6.94
CA ARG A 40 -5.01 17.10 5.94
C ARG A 40 -4.15 15.92 6.37
N SER A 41 -3.58 15.98 7.58
CA SER A 41 -2.74 14.90 8.14
C SER A 41 -3.47 13.57 8.22
N LYS A 42 -4.78 13.59 8.45
CA LYS A 42 -5.63 12.40 8.41
C LYS A 42 -5.76 11.85 6.99
N SER A 43 -5.98 12.69 5.98
CA SER A 43 -6.13 12.27 4.58
C SER A 43 -4.81 11.98 3.84
N GLU A 44 -3.69 12.40 4.41
CA GLU A 44 -2.36 12.27 3.82
C GLU A 44 -1.91 10.80 3.78
N ASN A 45 -1.55 10.37 2.58
CA ASN A 45 -0.92 9.09 2.32
C ASN A 45 -0.22 9.14 0.96
N ILE A 46 0.47 8.05 0.63
CA ILE A 46 1.33 7.99 -0.56
C ILE A 46 0.58 8.31 -1.87
N LEU A 47 -0.73 8.03 -1.93
CA LEU A 47 -1.54 8.24 -3.13
C LEU A 47 -2.08 9.67 -3.25
N THR A 48 -2.24 10.39 -2.14
CA THR A 48 -2.88 11.72 -2.12
C THR A 48 -1.87 12.87 -2.13
N HIS A 49 -0.69 12.68 -1.52
CA HIS A 49 0.28 13.76 -1.31
C HIS A 49 1.73 13.37 -1.64
N ASP A 50 1.98 12.21 -2.28
CA ASP A 50 3.32 11.66 -2.50
C ASP A 50 4.15 11.57 -1.20
N GLN A 51 3.48 11.42 -0.04
CA GLN A 51 4.08 11.33 1.29
C GLN A 51 3.47 10.17 2.06
N LEU A 52 4.26 9.48 2.89
CA LEU A 52 3.72 8.42 3.74
C LEU A 52 2.73 8.98 4.76
N SER A 53 1.70 8.19 5.08
CA SER A 53 0.71 8.53 6.10
C SER A 53 1.33 8.81 7.46
N ALA A 54 0.57 9.50 8.31
CA ALA A 54 0.98 9.80 9.68
C ALA A 54 1.24 8.52 10.50
N GLU A 55 0.46 7.46 10.28
CA GLU A 55 0.61 6.18 10.98
C GLU A 55 1.92 5.49 10.59
N THR A 56 2.19 5.33 9.29
CA THR A 56 3.45 4.74 8.80
C THR A 56 4.65 5.58 9.25
N THR A 57 4.54 6.91 9.16
CA THR A 57 5.60 7.82 9.60
C THR A 57 5.86 7.71 11.11
N SER A 58 4.82 7.50 11.92
CA SER A 58 4.98 7.32 13.37
C SER A 58 5.70 6.01 13.71
N LEU A 59 5.39 4.92 12.99
CA LEU A 59 6.11 3.66 13.14
C LEU A 59 7.58 3.82 12.75
N LEU A 60 7.88 4.46 11.62
CA LEU A 60 9.28 4.72 11.22
C LEU A 60 10.05 5.51 12.28
N LYS A 61 9.42 6.49 12.93
CA LYS A 61 10.03 7.25 14.03
C LYS A 61 10.37 6.38 15.25
N LEU A 62 9.52 5.41 15.60
CA LEU A 62 9.82 4.44 16.67
C LEU A 62 11.09 3.64 16.34
N LEU A 63 11.35 3.39 15.05
CA LEU A 63 12.55 2.71 14.57
C LEU A 63 13.75 3.64 14.39
N SER A 64 13.63 4.91 14.78
CA SER A 64 14.62 5.95 14.51
C SER A 64 14.95 6.09 13.02
N LEU A 65 13.93 5.94 12.16
CA LEU A 65 14.03 6.09 10.70
C LEU A 65 13.18 7.28 10.23
N THR A 66 13.67 7.97 9.20
CA THR A 66 12.87 8.92 8.41
C THR A 66 12.30 8.25 7.15
N PRO A 67 11.21 8.78 6.56
CA PRO A 67 10.71 8.31 5.26
C PRO A 67 11.79 8.30 4.15
N GLN A 68 12.65 9.31 4.13
CA GLN A 68 13.73 9.45 3.15
C GLN A 68 14.80 8.37 3.34
N GLN A 69 15.22 8.14 4.58
CA GLN A 69 16.16 7.04 4.91
C GLN A 69 15.55 5.69 4.55
N CYS A 70 14.27 5.48 4.86
CA CYS A 70 13.58 4.26 4.54
C CYS A 70 13.50 4.02 3.02
N THR A 71 13.30 5.06 2.22
CA THR A 71 13.26 4.95 0.76
C THR A 71 14.66 4.68 0.18
N ALA A 72 15.69 5.33 0.71
CA ALA A 72 17.07 5.16 0.24
C ALA A 72 17.64 3.77 0.59
N GLU A 73 17.30 3.24 1.76
CA GLU A 73 17.75 1.93 2.26
C GLU A 73 16.56 0.99 2.49
N PHE A 74 15.77 0.77 1.43
CA PHE A 74 14.48 0.08 1.50
C PHE A 74 14.54 -1.28 2.19
N GLU A 75 15.45 -2.17 1.78
CA GLU A 75 15.59 -3.50 2.39
C GLU A 75 15.98 -3.43 3.88
N THR A 76 16.87 -2.52 4.25
CA THR A 76 17.24 -2.29 5.65
C THR A 76 16.04 -1.79 6.47
N CYS A 77 15.26 -0.87 5.91
CA CYS A 77 14.05 -0.36 6.53
C CYS A 77 13.03 -1.47 6.79
N LEU A 78 12.74 -2.29 5.77
CA LEU A 78 11.81 -3.41 5.89
C LEU A 78 12.30 -4.44 6.90
N LYS A 79 13.60 -4.75 6.92
CA LYS A 79 14.18 -5.65 7.90
C LYS A 79 13.95 -5.14 9.32
N ARG A 80 14.25 -3.86 9.59
CA ARG A 80 14.01 -3.25 10.90
C ARG A 80 12.54 -3.33 11.30
N LEU A 81 11.62 -2.94 10.41
CA LEU A 81 10.18 -2.99 10.66
C LEU A 81 9.67 -4.41 10.93
N ASN A 82 10.19 -5.41 10.23
CA ASN A 82 9.80 -6.81 10.40
C ASN A 82 10.36 -7.45 11.69
N THR A 83 11.54 -7.04 12.14
CA THR A 83 12.18 -7.59 13.35
C THR A 83 11.61 -7.08 14.67
N GLN A 84 10.74 -6.07 14.64
CA GLN A 84 10.20 -5.45 15.85
C GLN A 84 8.98 -6.22 16.33
N THR A 85 9.03 -6.67 17.58
CA THR A 85 7.97 -7.43 18.24
C THR A 85 6.93 -6.54 18.91
N ASP A 86 7.30 -5.30 19.24
CA ASP A 86 6.47 -4.37 20.00
C ASP A 86 5.43 -3.66 19.13
N ILE A 87 5.55 -3.76 17.80
CA ILE A 87 4.59 -3.23 16.84
C ILE A 87 3.55 -4.31 16.55
N ALA A 88 2.27 -3.95 16.69
CA ALA A 88 1.16 -4.86 16.39
C ALA A 88 1.22 -5.33 14.92
N ALA A 89 0.85 -6.60 14.69
CA ALA A 89 1.03 -7.22 13.39
C ALA A 89 0.24 -6.50 12.28
N ASP A 90 -0.98 -6.04 12.59
CA ASP A 90 -1.84 -5.28 11.69
C ASP A 90 -1.26 -3.89 11.36
N GLU A 91 -0.78 -3.14 12.35
CA GLU A 91 -0.09 -1.87 12.13
C GLU A 91 1.12 -2.04 11.20
N ARG A 92 1.92 -3.08 11.44
CA ARG A 92 3.07 -3.46 10.62
C ARG A 92 2.65 -3.80 9.19
N TYR A 93 1.63 -4.63 8.98
CA TYR A 93 1.18 -4.99 7.63
C TYR A 93 0.59 -3.81 6.86
N ALA A 94 -0.14 -2.93 7.54
CA ALA A 94 -0.63 -1.69 6.93
C ALA A 94 0.56 -0.82 6.47
N ALA A 95 1.58 -0.65 7.31
CA ALA A 95 2.77 0.12 6.98
C ALA A 95 3.57 -0.49 5.83
N LEU A 96 3.80 -1.80 5.85
CA LEU A 96 4.46 -2.53 4.76
C LEU A 96 3.70 -2.35 3.44
N SER A 97 2.37 -2.44 3.46
CA SER A 97 1.56 -2.24 2.25
C SER A 97 1.77 -0.85 1.63
N GLU A 98 1.89 0.19 2.46
CA GLU A 98 2.12 1.57 2.01
C GLU A 98 3.56 1.79 1.54
N LEU A 99 4.54 1.26 2.26
CA LEU A 99 5.96 1.35 1.91
C LEU A 99 6.25 0.70 0.56
N TYR A 100 5.74 -0.51 0.32
CA TYR A 100 5.87 -1.18 -0.98
C TYR A 100 5.12 -0.43 -2.09
N LEU A 101 3.96 0.17 -1.78
CA LEU A 101 3.25 1.00 -2.75
C LEU A 101 4.07 2.23 -3.14
N ALA A 102 4.67 2.90 -2.17
CA ALA A 102 5.57 4.04 -2.39
C ALA A 102 6.75 3.65 -3.27
N GLN A 103 7.43 2.55 -2.92
CA GLN A 103 8.55 2.03 -3.70
C GLN A 103 8.14 1.70 -5.14
N ALA A 104 7.00 1.02 -5.33
CA ALA A 104 6.51 0.65 -6.65
C ALA A 104 6.19 1.88 -7.51
N LEU A 105 5.57 2.90 -6.92
CA LEU A 105 5.26 4.16 -7.60
C LEU A 105 6.54 4.90 -7.99
N GLU A 106 7.53 4.97 -7.10
CA GLU A 106 8.81 5.63 -7.38
C GLU A 106 9.58 4.93 -8.50
N LEU A 107 9.69 3.59 -8.44
CA LEU A 107 10.28 2.79 -9.51
C LEU A 107 9.57 3.03 -10.85
N SER A 108 8.23 3.09 -10.85
CA SER A 108 7.45 3.29 -12.08
C SER A 108 7.63 4.68 -12.72
N LYS A 109 8.01 5.69 -11.93
CA LYS A 109 8.25 7.08 -12.40
C LYS A 109 9.62 7.25 -13.06
N GLN A 110 10.55 6.31 -12.90
CA GLN A 110 11.88 6.43 -13.51
C GLN A 110 11.77 6.50 -15.04
N ARG A 111 12.60 7.36 -15.67
CA ARG A 111 12.52 7.64 -17.12
C ARG A 111 12.60 6.37 -17.97
N ASN A 112 13.48 5.45 -17.59
CA ASN A 112 13.67 4.18 -18.29
C ASN A 112 12.40 3.31 -18.29
N CYS A 113 11.56 3.41 -17.25
CA CYS A 113 10.31 2.65 -17.14
C CYS A 113 9.16 3.28 -17.91
N THR A 114 9.20 4.59 -18.13
CA THR A 114 8.17 5.31 -18.88
C THR A 114 8.29 5.05 -20.37
N HIS A 115 9.52 4.95 -20.88
CA HIS A 115 9.82 4.71 -22.30
C HIS A 115 10.09 3.25 -22.66
N ALA A 116 10.04 2.34 -21.68
CA ALA A 116 10.18 0.91 -21.89
C ALA A 116 9.22 0.40 -22.99
N GLN A 117 9.78 -0.14 -24.06
CA GLN A 117 9.02 -0.82 -25.09
C GLN A 117 8.56 -2.19 -24.58
N PRO A 118 7.36 -2.67 -24.99
CA PRO A 118 6.98 -4.06 -24.81
C PRO A 118 8.07 -4.96 -25.40
N HIS A 119 8.53 -5.96 -24.64
CA HIS A 119 9.58 -6.93 -25.04
C HIS A 119 11.04 -6.43 -25.10
N SER A 120 11.38 -5.29 -24.49
CA SER A 120 12.80 -4.95 -24.28
C SER A 120 13.40 -5.85 -23.19
N GLU A 121 14.52 -6.52 -23.50
CA GLU A 121 15.28 -7.38 -22.57
C GLU A 121 15.79 -6.64 -21.31
N ASN A 122 15.75 -5.30 -21.31
CA ASN A 122 16.27 -4.46 -20.22
C ASN A 122 15.17 -3.66 -19.47
N ASN A 123 14.01 -4.27 -19.22
CA ASN A 123 12.90 -3.66 -18.48
C ASN A 123 12.98 -3.91 -16.96
N HIS A 124 14.19 -3.98 -16.39
CA HIS A 124 14.44 -4.30 -14.98
C HIS A 124 13.58 -3.49 -13.99
N CYS A 125 13.41 -2.19 -14.26
CA CYS A 125 12.62 -1.34 -13.38
C CYS A 125 11.10 -1.62 -13.43
N LEU A 126 10.56 -2.12 -14.56
CA LEU A 126 9.17 -2.59 -14.59
C LEU A 126 9.02 -3.85 -13.76
N GLU A 127 9.95 -4.78 -13.85
CA GLU A 127 9.95 -6.01 -13.05
C GLU A 127 10.02 -5.71 -11.55
N GLN A 128 10.92 -4.80 -11.14
CA GLN A 128 11.01 -4.33 -9.76
C GLN A 128 9.72 -3.62 -9.31
N SER A 129 9.14 -2.77 -10.15
CA SER A 129 7.87 -2.10 -9.83
C SER A 129 6.72 -3.12 -9.70
N LEU A 130 6.70 -4.14 -10.56
CA LEU A 130 5.70 -5.20 -10.55
C LEU A 130 5.79 -6.03 -9.27
N GLU A 131 7.00 -6.38 -8.84
CA GLU A 131 7.24 -7.06 -7.56
C GLU A 131 6.83 -6.19 -6.36
N ALA A 132 7.14 -4.90 -6.37
CA ALA A 132 6.74 -4.01 -5.28
C ALA A 132 5.22 -3.82 -5.22
N PHE A 133 4.52 -3.71 -6.36
CA PHE A 133 3.05 -3.71 -6.38
C PHE A 133 2.46 -5.03 -5.85
N ASP A 134 3.07 -6.16 -6.18
CA ASP A 134 2.69 -7.49 -5.66
C ASP A 134 2.79 -7.54 -4.14
N GLN A 135 3.92 -7.09 -3.57
CA GLN A 135 4.09 -7.06 -2.12
C GLN A 135 3.09 -6.13 -1.44
N SER A 136 2.86 -4.92 -2.00
CA SER A 136 1.84 -4.00 -1.49
C SER A 136 0.44 -4.64 -1.47
N LEU A 137 0.08 -5.34 -2.55
CA LEU A 137 -1.18 -6.07 -2.68
C LEU A 137 -1.32 -7.17 -1.62
N ARG A 138 -0.26 -7.96 -1.39
CA ARG A 138 -0.26 -9.06 -0.42
C ARG A 138 -0.36 -8.56 1.02
N TYR A 139 0.41 -7.54 1.40
CA TYR A 139 0.34 -6.99 2.77
C TYR A 139 -1.00 -6.32 3.06
N SER A 140 -1.55 -5.58 2.10
CA SER A 140 -2.89 -5.01 2.24
C SER A 140 -3.97 -6.09 2.32
N TYR A 141 -3.86 -7.18 1.55
CA TYR A 141 -4.75 -8.33 1.67
C TYR A 141 -4.68 -8.99 3.05
N VAL A 142 -3.48 -9.23 3.57
CA VAL A 142 -3.28 -9.85 4.88
C VAL A 142 -3.90 -8.97 5.99
N TYR A 143 -3.70 -7.65 5.94
CA TYR A 143 -4.33 -6.70 6.85
C TYR A 143 -5.86 -6.73 6.80
N LEU A 144 -6.42 -6.77 5.59
CA LEU A 144 -7.87 -6.68 5.35
C LEU A 144 -8.61 -7.98 5.62
N PHE A 145 -8.00 -9.15 5.41
CA PHE A 145 -8.73 -10.43 5.37
C PHE A 145 -8.18 -11.53 6.27
N LYS A 146 -6.95 -11.41 6.80
CA LYS A 146 -6.29 -12.51 7.54
C LYS A 146 -6.01 -12.20 9.01
N MET A 147 -6.27 -10.99 9.46
CA MET A 147 -6.13 -10.64 10.87
C MET A 147 -7.27 -11.24 11.71
N GLN A 148 -6.97 -11.54 12.98
CA GLN A 148 -7.87 -12.25 13.90
C GLN A 148 -9.16 -11.48 14.19
N GLU A 149 -9.11 -10.14 14.20
CA GLU A 149 -10.32 -9.32 14.31
C GLU A 149 -10.92 -9.04 12.93
N SER A 150 -12.22 -9.33 12.80
CA SER A 150 -12.98 -9.08 11.58
C SER A 150 -12.92 -7.58 11.21
N PRO A 151 -12.87 -7.20 9.93
CA PRO A 151 -12.93 -5.80 9.52
C PRO A 151 -14.14 -5.04 10.07
N SER A 152 -15.25 -5.75 10.33
CA SER A 152 -16.51 -5.26 10.90
C SER A 152 -16.48 -5.00 12.41
N THR A 153 -15.55 -5.60 13.16
CA THR A 153 -15.39 -5.36 14.61
C THR A 153 -14.44 -4.19 14.90
N ARG A 154 -13.71 -3.73 13.89
CA ARG A 154 -12.91 -2.52 13.96
C ARG A 154 -13.84 -1.32 13.81
N VAL A 155 -13.82 -0.42 14.80
CA VAL A 155 -14.42 0.92 14.67
C VAL A 155 -14.00 1.51 13.33
N PHE A 156 -14.90 2.17 12.58
CA PHE A 156 -14.64 2.74 11.26
C PHE A 156 -13.29 3.47 11.21
N ASP A 157 -12.24 2.73 10.84
CA ASP A 157 -10.87 3.19 11.00
C ASP A 157 -10.41 3.80 9.70
N GLN A 158 -9.93 5.04 9.79
CA GLN A 158 -9.29 5.74 8.70
C GLN A 158 -8.16 4.92 8.07
N ARG A 159 -7.43 4.16 8.90
CA ARG A 159 -6.36 3.30 8.40
C ARG A 159 -6.89 2.19 7.52
N GLN A 160 -8.04 1.60 7.84
CA GLN A 160 -8.68 0.59 6.99
C GLN A 160 -9.08 1.17 5.63
N MET A 161 -9.58 2.41 5.59
CA MET A 161 -9.89 3.09 4.33
C MET A 161 -8.64 3.34 3.47
N HIS A 162 -7.52 3.75 4.10
CA HIS A 162 -6.24 3.89 3.42
C HIS A 162 -5.76 2.54 2.84
N VAL A 163 -5.72 1.49 3.67
CA VAL A 163 -5.23 0.17 3.23
C VAL A 163 -6.12 -0.44 2.14
N ARG A 164 -7.44 -0.22 2.19
CA ARG A 164 -8.34 -0.58 1.08
C ARG A 164 -7.97 0.12 -0.22
N THR A 165 -7.66 1.42 -0.14
CA THR A 165 -7.25 2.19 -1.32
C THR A 165 -5.88 1.71 -1.84
N PHE A 166 -4.94 1.39 -0.95
CA PHE A 166 -3.66 0.78 -1.31
C PHE A 166 -3.85 -0.55 -2.03
N TYR A 167 -4.70 -1.44 -1.50
CA TYR A 167 -5.06 -2.71 -2.12
C TYR A 167 -5.58 -2.52 -3.55
N ASN A 168 -6.57 -1.62 -3.73
CA ASN A 168 -7.18 -1.38 -5.04
C ASN A 168 -6.18 -0.80 -6.05
N VAL A 169 -5.35 0.16 -5.63
CA VAL A 169 -4.35 0.77 -6.51
C VAL A 169 -3.22 -0.22 -6.82
N ALA A 170 -2.71 -0.95 -5.83
CA ALA A 170 -1.69 -1.98 -6.02
C ALA A 170 -2.17 -3.06 -6.99
N LEU A 171 -3.40 -3.56 -6.81
CA LEU A 171 -4.01 -4.51 -7.75
C LEU A 171 -4.11 -3.93 -9.16
N SER A 172 -4.60 -2.70 -9.27
CA SER A 172 -4.74 -2.02 -10.55
C SER A 172 -3.40 -1.90 -11.27
N ARG A 173 -2.38 -1.45 -10.55
CA ARG A 173 -1.05 -1.25 -11.10
C ARG A 173 -0.37 -2.57 -11.42
N LEU A 174 -0.47 -3.58 -10.56
CA LEU A 174 0.04 -4.94 -10.80
C LEU A 174 -0.46 -5.50 -12.13
N ILE A 175 -1.77 -5.49 -12.37
CA ILE A 175 -2.35 -6.03 -13.62
C ILE A 175 -1.88 -5.22 -14.84
N THR A 176 -1.89 -3.88 -14.77
CA THR A 176 -1.46 -3.06 -15.90
C THR A 176 0.05 -3.16 -16.18
N THR A 177 0.88 -3.30 -15.13
CA THR A 177 2.32 -3.46 -15.27
C THR A 177 2.64 -4.87 -15.79
N ALA A 178 1.95 -5.90 -15.31
CA ALA A 178 2.09 -7.27 -15.82
C ALA A 178 1.73 -7.36 -17.32
N TYR A 179 0.67 -6.68 -17.75
CA TYR A 179 0.34 -6.57 -19.19
C TYR A 179 1.43 -5.86 -19.99
N ARG A 180 2.11 -4.85 -19.41
CA ARG A 180 3.21 -4.14 -20.08
C ARG A 180 4.47 -5.00 -20.18
N THR A 181 4.76 -5.82 -19.17
CA THR A 181 5.91 -6.73 -19.19
C THR A 181 5.65 -7.94 -20.10
N GLN A 182 4.44 -8.48 -20.06
CA GLN A 182 4.02 -9.62 -20.87
C GLN A 182 2.60 -9.40 -21.41
N PRO A 183 2.46 -8.77 -22.59
CA PRO A 183 1.17 -8.59 -23.23
C PRO A 183 0.46 -9.92 -23.51
N PHE A 184 -0.84 -9.95 -23.30
CA PHE A 184 -1.68 -11.11 -23.58
C PHE A 184 -2.83 -10.72 -24.52
N HIS A 185 -3.05 -11.52 -25.56
CA HIS A 185 -4.12 -11.28 -26.54
C HIS A 185 -5.49 -11.73 -26.04
N GLN A 186 -5.55 -12.56 -25.00
CA GLN A 186 -6.77 -12.98 -24.32
C GLN A 186 -6.52 -12.88 -22.82
N ILE A 187 -7.56 -12.56 -22.03
CA ILE A 187 -7.39 -12.52 -20.58
C ILE A 187 -7.05 -13.94 -20.10
N PRO A 188 -5.84 -14.15 -19.54
CA PRO A 188 -5.45 -15.47 -19.13
C PRO A 188 -6.24 -15.88 -17.89
N ALA A 189 -6.58 -17.17 -17.77
CA ALA A 189 -7.16 -17.70 -16.53
C ALA A 189 -6.19 -17.62 -15.34
N GLN A 190 -4.89 -17.53 -15.64
CA GLN A 190 -3.80 -17.45 -14.68
C GLN A 190 -2.80 -16.38 -15.12
N LEU A 191 -2.53 -15.41 -14.27
CA LEU A 191 -1.52 -14.39 -14.48
C LEU A 191 -0.30 -14.72 -13.61
N ASN A 192 0.84 -14.95 -14.25
CA ASN A 192 2.09 -15.19 -13.54
C ASN A 192 2.80 -13.86 -13.29
N VAL A 193 3.18 -13.63 -12.04
CA VAL A 193 3.97 -12.48 -11.61
C VAL A 193 5.17 -13.03 -10.85
N GLN A 194 6.34 -13.00 -11.47
CA GLN A 194 7.55 -13.65 -10.94
C GLN A 194 7.27 -15.12 -10.58
N GLN A 195 7.53 -15.56 -9.35
CA GLN A 195 7.27 -16.92 -8.88
C GLN A 195 5.83 -17.12 -8.34
N ARG A 196 4.93 -16.16 -8.56
CA ARG A 196 3.57 -16.17 -8.00
C ARG A 196 2.53 -16.29 -9.11
N GLN A 197 1.45 -16.99 -8.80
CA GLN A 197 0.35 -17.24 -9.71
C GLN A 197 -0.95 -16.64 -9.19
N TYR A 198 -1.56 -15.77 -10.00
CA TYR A 198 -2.84 -15.14 -9.73
C TYR A 198 -3.93 -15.79 -10.57
N ILE A 199 -5.03 -16.18 -9.93
CA ILE A 199 -6.18 -16.75 -10.64
C ILE A 199 -7.12 -15.62 -11.06
N VAL A 200 -7.46 -15.60 -12.34
CA VAL A 200 -8.42 -14.67 -12.93
C VAL A 200 -9.72 -15.44 -13.16
N ASN A 201 -10.74 -15.16 -12.34
CA ASN A 201 -12.06 -15.73 -12.53
C ASN A 201 -12.92 -14.81 -13.44
N LEU A 202 -13.29 -15.34 -14.62
CA LEU A 202 -14.15 -14.68 -15.62
C LEU A 202 -15.57 -15.27 -15.68
N GLU A 203 -16.01 -16.00 -14.66
CA GLU A 203 -17.34 -16.62 -14.61
C GLU A 203 -18.48 -15.60 -14.78
N HIS A 204 -18.32 -14.42 -14.19
CA HIS A 204 -19.27 -13.31 -14.31
C HIS A 204 -19.06 -12.46 -15.57
N TYR A 205 -18.06 -12.79 -16.41
CA TYR A 205 -17.68 -12.07 -17.62
C TYR A 205 -17.32 -13.03 -18.77
N PRO A 206 -18.22 -13.97 -19.12
CA PRO A 206 -17.92 -14.99 -20.12
C PRO A 206 -17.56 -14.41 -21.49
N GLU A 207 -18.07 -13.23 -21.83
CA GLU A 207 -17.77 -12.52 -23.07
C GLU A 207 -16.29 -12.17 -23.23
N LEU A 208 -15.53 -12.06 -22.12
CA LEU A 208 -14.12 -11.73 -22.17
C LEU A 208 -13.22 -12.92 -22.52
N LYS A 209 -13.72 -14.16 -22.37
CA LYS A 209 -12.92 -15.37 -22.61
C LYS A 209 -12.51 -15.52 -24.08
N SER A 210 -13.33 -15.02 -25.00
CA SER A 210 -13.11 -15.17 -26.45
C SER A 210 -12.76 -13.86 -27.15
N LYS A 211 -12.56 -12.75 -26.43
CA LYS A 211 -12.24 -11.46 -27.02
C LYS A 211 -10.73 -11.27 -27.12
N THR A 212 -10.30 -10.71 -28.26
CA THR A 212 -8.93 -10.23 -28.44
C THR A 212 -8.76 -8.93 -27.67
N ILE A 213 -7.71 -8.88 -26.84
CA ILE A 213 -7.36 -7.75 -26.00
C ILE A 213 -6.23 -6.98 -26.66
N ASP A 214 -6.49 -5.70 -26.95
CA ASP A 214 -5.49 -4.78 -27.51
C ASP A 214 -4.76 -4.03 -26.40
N ARG A 215 -5.49 -3.71 -25.32
CA ARG A 215 -4.96 -2.93 -24.21
C ARG A 215 -5.75 -3.15 -22.93
N VAL A 216 -5.03 -3.23 -21.82
CA VAL A 216 -5.60 -3.21 -20.46
C VAL A 216 -5.33 -1.85 -19.83
N GLN A 217 -6.37 -1.20 -19.30
CA GLN A 217 -6.25 0.08 -18.62
C GLN A 217 -7.00 0.09 -17.29
N SER A 218 -6.41 0.78 -16.32
CA SER A 218 -7.08 1.10 -15.06
C SER A 218 -8.21 2.10 -15.30
N SER A 219 -9.38 1.86 -14.71
CA SER A 219 -10.45 2.86 -14.72
C SER A 219 -10.12 4.10 -13.89
N TYR A 220 -9.17 4.02 -12.95
CA TYR A 220 -8.73 5.16 -12.13
C TYR A 220 -8.15 6.29 -12.98
N ASN A 221 -7.56 5.96 -14.14
CA ASN A 221 -6.95 6.92 -15.05
C ASN A 221 -7.88 7.35 -16.20
N LEU A 222 -9.15 6.91 -16.18
CA LEU A 222 -10.13 7.24 -17.22
C LEU A 222 -11.14 8.23 -16.69
N ASN A 223 -11.35 9.30 -17.47
CA ASN A 223 -12.47 10.20 -17.30
C ASN A 223 -13.43 10.02 -18.47
N PHE A 224 -14.73 9.87 -18.19
CA PHE A 224 -15.74 9.71 -19.21
C PHE A 224 -16.41 11.06 -19.45
N SER A 225 -16.07 11.70 -20.57
CA SER A 225 -16.77 12.91 -21.00
C SER A 225 -18.22 12.58 -21.40
N GLY A 226 -19.14 13.51 -21.12
CA GLY A 226 -20.57 13.35 -21.46
C GLY A 226 -21.45 12.67 -20.40
N PHE A 227 -20.87 12.25 -19.26
CA PHE A 227 -21.63 11.81 -18.09
C PHE A 227 -21.46 12.82 -16.95
N TYR A 228 -22.57 13.29 -16.36
CA TYR A 228 -22.55 14.23 -15.23
C TYR A 228 -22.09 13.57 -13.92
N GLN A 229 -22.33 12.27 -13.77
CA GLN A 229 -21.90 11.48 -12.62
C GLN A 229 -21.51 10.07 -13.08
N VAL A 230 -20.30 9.63 -12.71
CA VAL A 230 -19.87 8.25 -12.87
C VAL A 230 -19.91 7.61 -11.49
N ASN A 231 -20.92 6.79 -11.23
CA ASN A 231 -21.02 6.06 -9.97
C ASN A 231 -19.98 4.92 -9.95
N ARG A 232 -18.95 5.09 -9.11
CA ARG A 232 -17.98 4.04 -8.79
C ARG A 232 -18.46 3.39 -7.51
N GLN A 233 -18.66 2.07 -7.53
CA GLN A 233 -18.98 1.37 -6.28
C GLN A 233 -17.75 1.41 -5.40
N ASP A 234 -17.86 2.09 -4.25
CA ASP A 234 -16.84 2.04 -3.22
C ASP A 234 -16.76 0.61 -2.68
N GLY A 235 -15.68 -0.09 -3.01
CA GLY A 235 -15.54 -1.50 -2.74
C GLY A 235 -14.09 -1.97 -2.80
N LEU A 236 -13.90 -3.27 -2.55
CA LEU A 236 -12.60 -3.93 -2.66
C LEU A 236 -12.35 -4.40 -4.09
N GLY A 237 -11.13 -4.18 -4.55
CA GLY A 237 -10.59 -4.57 -5.85
C GLY A 237 -10.55 -3.44 -6.87
N ALA A 238 -10.01 -3.75 -8.05
CA ALA A 238 -9.72 -2.78 -9.08
C ALA A 238 -10.66 -2.95 -10.27
N GLU A 239 -11.16 -1.83 -10.78
CA GLU A 239 -11.95 -1.79 -12.00
C GLU A 239 -11.01 -1.57 -13.20
N PHE A 240 -11.19 -2.40 -14.22
CA PHE A 240 -10.41 -2.32 -15.46
C PHE A 240 -11.30 -2.07 -16.65
N VAL A 241 -10.71 -1.40 -17.62
CA VAL A 241 -11.19 -1.33 -18.99
C VAL A 241 -10.28 -2.18 -19.83
N VAL A 242 -10.91 -3.05 -20.61
CA VAL A 242 -10.23 -3.78 -21.67
C VAL A 242 -10.69 -3.21 -23.00
N VAL A 243 -9.71 -2.89 -23.85
CA VAL A 243 -9.93 -2.41 -25.21
C VAL A 243 -9.84 -3.60 -26.15
N THR A 244 -10.88 -3.80 -26.95
CA THR A 244 -10.96 -4.87 -27.97
C THR A 244 -11.20 -4.25 -29.34
N GLU A 245 -10.76 -4.93 -30.41
CA GLU A 245 -11.15 -4.58 -31.77
C GLU A 245 -12.68 -4.62 -31.93
N ALA A 246 -13.24 -3.65 -32.67
CA ALA A 246 -14.67 -3.58 -32.93
C ALA A 246 -15.11 -4.59 -34.01
N ASP A 247 -16.28 -5.22 -33.81
CA ASP A 247 -16.91 -6.12 -34.78
C ASP A 247 -17.19 -5.37 -36.11
N PRO A 248 -16.84 -5.93 -37.29
CA PRO A 248 -17.00 -5.24 -38.57
C PRO A 248 -18.43 -4.80 -38.92
N ILE A 249 -19.46 -5.38 -38.31
CA ILE A 249 -20.87 -5.02 -38.57
C ILE A 249 -21.22 -3.62 -38.02
N HIS A 250 -20.56 -3.15 -36.95
CA HIS A 250 -20.79 -1.82 -36.38
C HIS A 250 -19.99 -0.70 -37.08
N LYS A 251 -19.17 -1.04 -38.09
CA LYS A 251 -18.31 -0.06 -38.80
C LYS A 251 -19.11 0.90 -39.70
N MET A 252 -20.37 0.59 -40.02
CA MET A 252 -21.18 1.36 -40.98
C MET A 252 -22.10 2.41 -40.32
N ILE A 253 -22.26 2.40 -39.00
CA ILE A 253 -23.02 3.42 -38.27
C ILE A 253 -22.10 4.01 -37.20
N LEU A 254 -21.70 5.26 -37.40
CA LEU A 254 -20.89 6.11 -36.49
C LEU A 254 -19.36 5.92 -36.56
N SER A 255 -18.76 6.76 -37.40
CA SER A 255 -17.35 7.12 -37.49
C SER A 255 -16.72 7.72 -36.20
N LEU A 256 -17.18 7.40 -34.98
CA LEU A 256 -16.67 8.07 -33.77
C LEU A 256 -16.29 7.20 -32.55
N THR A 257 -16.46 5.88 -32.53
CA THR A 257 -15.87 5.06 -31.46
C THR A 257 -15.38 3.69 -31.96
N ARG A 258 -14.06 3.57 -32.16
CA ARG A 258 -13.39 2.35 -32.65
C ARG A 258 -13.26 1.24 -31.57
N TYR A 259 -13.66 1.50 -30.33
CA TYR A 259 -13.29 0.68 -29.17
C TYR A 259 -14.49 0.35 -28.29
N ARG A 260 -14.60 -0.92 -27.87
CA ARG A 260 -15.56 -1.37 -26.85
C ARG A 260 -14.84 -1.46 -25.50
N PHE A 261 -15.42 -0.84 -24.48
CA PHE A 261 -14.89 -0.81 -23.12
C PHE A 261 -15.66 -1.81 -22.27
N ILE A 262 -15.00 -2.82 -21.72
CA ILE A 262 -15.64 -3.78 -20.82
C ILE A 262 -15.17 -3.50 -19.40
N LYS A 263 -16.12 -3.14 -18.52
CA LYS A 263 -15.88 -2.87 -17.11
C LYS A 263 -15.84 -4.20 -16.34
N ILE A 264 -14.66 -4.57 -15.86
CA ILE A 264 -14.47 -5.74 -15.00
C ILE A 264 -14.72 -5.28 -13.54
N LYS A 265 -15.76 -5.80 -12.88
CA LYS A 265 -15.92 -5.65 -11.42
C LYS A 265 -14.76 -6.38 -10.74
N PRO A 266 -14.41 -6.00 -9.50
CA PRO A 266 -13.34 -6.65 -8.78
C PRO A 266 -13.42 -8.17 -8.87
N ILE A 267 -12.43 -8.75 -9.55
CA ILE A 267 -12.25 -10.20 -9.60
C ILE A 267 -11.96 -10.61 -8.16
N PRO A 268 -12.69 -11.57 -7.57
CA PRO A 268 -12.26 -12.20 -6.33
C PRO A 268 -10.97 -12.97 -6.65
N ILE A 269 -9.84 -12.28 -6.53
CA ILE A 269 -8.54 -12.93 -6.60
C ILE A 269 -8.43 -13.72 -5.30
N SER A 270 -8.77 -14.99 -5.39
CA SER A 270 -8.40 -15.94 -4.36
C SER A 270 -6.88 -16.05 -4.42
N ILE A 271 -6.18 -15.31 -3.55
CA ILE A 271 -4.76 -15.53 -3.27
C ILE A 271 -4.67 -16.84 -2.46
N LEU A 272 -5.08 -17.96 -3.07
CA LEU A 272 -5.27 -19.23 -2.36
C LEU A 272 -3.94 -20.00 -2.18
N HIS A 273 -2.90 -19.65 -2.96
CA HIS A 273 -1.64 -20.39 -2.97
C HIS A 273 -0.36 -19.53 -2.87
N ALA A 274 -0.45 -18.24 -2.54
CA ALA A 274 0.72 -17.35 -2.42
C ALA A 274 0.81 -16.66 -1.05
N ILE A 275 0.32 -17.30 0.02
CA ILE A 275 0.36 -16.78 1.40
C ILE A 275 0.96 -17.85 2.34
N CYS A 276 2.20 -18.21 2.09
CA CYS A 276 3.17 -18.56 3.13
C CYS A 276 4.56 -18.18 2.60
N PRO A 277 5.52 -17.88 3.51
CA PRO A 277 6.85 -17.41 3.13
C PRO A 277 7.54 -18.31 2.12
#